data_AF-A0A367G872-F1
#
_entry.id   AF-A0A367G872-F1
#
_cell.length_a   1.000
_cell.length_b   1.000
_cell.length_c   1.000
_cell.angle_alpha   90.00
_cell.angle_beta   90.00
_cell.angle_gamma   90.00
#
_symmetry.space_group_name_H-M   'P 1'
#
loop_
_entity.id
_entity.type
_entity.pdbx_description
1 polymer ?
#
loop_
_entity_poly.entity_id
_entity_poly.type
_entity_poly.pdbx_seq_one_letter_code
_entity_poly.pdbx_strand_id
1 'polypeptide(L)'
;MPLLADKSVLLSCLFCNNETDEETEVTTLLSGVSVHAKTIAAANADGLSAASVMQIRIFCRHSTSARPEAPESGVVVDDTFITPAQWSTQESVPAAPAWTLRPGDHITYAGTQLTVLAVHDNRGQRRNPHWYVEAH
;
A
#
# COMPACT_ATOMS: atom_id res chain seq x y z
N MET A 1 -7.62 8.56 18.31
CA MET A 1 -7.18 8.44 16.90
C MET A 1 -5.92 7.60 16.83
N PRO A 2 -5.78 6.71 15.84
CA PRO A 2 -4.51 6.04 15.52
C PRO A 2 -3.42 7.07 15.18
N LEU A 3 -2.16 6.64 15.19
CA LEU A 3 -0.95 7.48 15.16
C LEU A 3 -0.88 8.37 13.92
N LEU A 4 -1.45 9.59 13.97
CA LEU A 4 -1.46 10.54 12.85
C LEU A 4 -2.01 9.92 11.55
N ALA A 5 -3.10 9.18 11.68
CA ALA A 5 -3.76 8.50 10.58
C ALA A 5 -4.70 9.44 9.81
N ASP A 6 -4.16 10.55 9.30
CA ASP A 6 -4.90 11.62 8.64
C ASP A 6 -4.46 11.83 7.17
N LYS A 7 -3.65 10.92 6.65
CA LYS A 7 -3.12 10.98 5.28
C LYS A 7 -3.86 10.05 4.35
N SER A 8 -3.68 10.31 3.07
CA SER A 8 -4.12 9.45 1.98
C SER A 8 -2.97 9.17 1.03
N VAL A 9 -2.97 7.97 0.44
CA VAL A 9 -1.98 7.52 -0.55
C VAL A 9 -2.70 6.81 -1.69
N LEU A 10 -2.14 6.89 -2.90
CA LEU A 10 -2.60 6.09 -4.03
C LEU A 10 -1.66 4.90 -4.20
N LEU A 11 -2.21 3.69 -4.12
CA LEU A 11 -1.51 2.47 -4.47
C LEU A 11 -1.66 2.22 -5.96
N SER A 12 -0.57 1.80 -6.60
CA SER A 12 -0.59 1.27 -7.96
C SER A 12 -0.01 -0.15 -7.95
N CYS A 13 -0.82 -1.11 -8.36
CA CYS A 13 -0.44 -2.52 -8.41
C CYS A 13 -0.63 -3.05 -9.82
N LEU A 14 0.34 -3.81 -10.32
CA LEU A 14 0.19 -4.52 -11.59
C LEU A 14 -0.77 -5.70 -11.43
N PHE A 15 -1.73 -5.79 -12.34
CA PHE A 15 -2.67 -6.87 -12.47
C PHE A 15 -2.45 -7.57 -13.81
N CYS A 16 -2.31 -8.90 -13.78
CA CYS A 16 -2.19 -9.72 -14.98
C CYS A 16 -3.51 -10.43 -15.21
N ASN A 17 -4.11 -10.22 -16.39
CA ASN A 17 -5.26 -10.99 -16.84
C ASN A 17 -4.75 -12.27 -17.52
N ASN A 18 -4.86 -13.40 -16.83
CA ASN A 18 -4.41 -14.69 -17.36
C ASN A 18 -5.21 -15.18 -18.57
N GLU A 19 -6.44 -14.68 -18.80
CA GLU A 19 -7.26 -15.06 -19.96
C GLU A 19 -6.83 -14.33 -21.24
N THR A 20 -6.49 -13.04 -21.13
CA THR A 20 -6.11 -12.20 -22.27
C THR A 20 -4.61 -12.03 -22.44
N ASP A 21 -3.81 -12.51 -21.48
CA ASP A 21 -2.36 -12.27 -21.38
C ASP A 21 -2.00 -10.76 -21.38
N GLU A 22 -2.88 -9.95 -20.79
CA GLU A 22 -2.73 -8.50 -20.70
C GLU A 22 -2.34 -8.08 -19.28
N GLU A 23 -1.45 -7.10 -19.20
CA GLU A 23 -1.09 -6.44 -17.94
C GLU A 23 -1.78 -5.08 -17.85
N THR A 24 -2.37 -4.77 -16.69
CA THR A 24 -3.01 -3.47 -16.42
C THR A 24 -2.63 -3.00 -15.03
N GLU A 25 -2.34 -1.70 -14.90
CA GLU A 25 -2.10 -1.08 -13.60
C GLU A 25 -3.45 -0.72 -12.95
N VAL A 26 -3.71 -1.22 -11.75
CA VAL A 26 -4.89 -0.90 -10.95
C VAL A 26 -4.51 0.08 -9.86
N THR A 27 -5.25 1.17 -9.76
CA THR A 27 -5.04 2.19 -8.72
C THR A 27 -6.09 2.13 -7.63
N THR A 28 -5.65 2.23 -6.37
CA THR A 28 -6.53 2.24 -5.20
C THR A 28 -6.17 3.38 -4.26
N LEU A 29 -7.15 4.16 -3.85
CA LEU A 29 -6.98 5.18 -2.82
C LEU A 29 -7.09 4.54 -1.44
N LEU A 30 -6.03 4.68 -0.63
CA LEU A 30 -6.09 4.42 0.80
C LEU A 30 -6.17 5.74 1.56
N SER A 31 -7.15 5.86 2.46
CA SER A 31 -7.34 7.02 3.33
C SER A 31 -7.26 6.62 4.80
N GLY A 32 -6.94 7.58 5.66
CA GLY A 32 -6.77 7.32 7.09
C GLY A 32 -5.51 6.51 7.39
N VAL A 33 -4.43 6.75 6.62
CA VAL A 33 -3.11 6.13 6.83
C VAL A 33 -2.18 7.12 7.54
N SER A 34 -1.12 6.62 8.15
CA SER A 34 -0.02 7.48 8.63
C SER A 34 1.19 7.34 7.72
N VAL A 35 1.85 8.45 7.38
CA VAL A 35 3.09 8.46 6.60
C VAL A 35 4.18 9.20 7.36
N HIS A 36 5.37 8.61 7.48
CA HIS A 36 6.50 9.21 8.18
C HIS A 36 7.82 8.94 7.45
N ALA A 37 8.57 9.99 7.15
CA ALA A 37 9.92 9.86 6.61
C ALA A 37 10.90 9.47 7.72
N LYS A 38 11.74 8.47 7.45
CA LYS A 38 12.82 8.03 8.32
C LYS A 38 14.12 7.99 7.54
N THR A 39 15.14 8.65 8.08
CA THR A 39 16.51 8.50 7.57
C THR A 39 17.09 7.17 8.04
N ILE A 40 17.62 6.39 7.11
CA ILE A 40 18.34 5.14 7.37
C ILE A 40 19.75 5.22 6.78
N ALA A 41 20.65 4.37 7.26
CA ALA A 41 21.90 4.10 6.57
C ALA A 41 21.65 3.04 5.49
N ALA A 42 22.01 3.35 4.25
CA ALA A 42 21.95 2.44 3.12
C ALA A 42 23.36 2.19 2.59
N ALA A 43 23.69 0.92 2.39
CA ALA A 43 24.92 0.53 1.73
C ALA A 43 24.81 0.76 0.22
N ASN A 44 25.84 1.35 -0.37
CA ASN A 44 25.99 1.55 -1.80
C ASN A 44 27.41 1.16 -2.23
N ALA A 45 27.73 1.34 -3.51
CA ALA A 45 29.03 0.97 -4.08
C ALA A 45 30.23 1.66 -3.41
N ASP A 46 30.02 2.84 -2.83
CA ASP A 46 31.06 3.70 -2.24
C ASP A 46 31.09 3.66 -0.70
N GLY A 47 30.22 2.86 -0.07
CA GLY A 47 30.14 2.72 1.39
C GLY A 47 28.73 2.90 1.96
N LEU A 48 28.63 3.47 3.17
CA LEU A 48 27.35 3.76 3.81
C LEU A 48 26.95 5.21 3.55
N SER A 49 25.75 5.42 3.02
CA SER A 49 25.16 6.74 2.80
C SER A 49 23.82 6.87 3.51
N ALA A 50 23.38 8.10 3.78
CA ALA A 50 22.04 8.34 4.29
C ALA A 50 21.01 8.18 3.16
N ALA A 51 19.97 7.39 3.39
CA ALA A 51 18.81 7.28 2.51
C ALA A 51 17.55 7.62 3.30
N SER A 52 16.54 8.18 2.62
CA SER A 52 15.23 8.45 3.20
C SER A 52 14.27 7.33 2.80
N VAL A 53 13.65 6.69 3.78
CA VAL A 53 12.58 5.71 3.57
C VAL A 53 11.30 6.24 4.20
N MET A 54 10.20 6.11 3.46
CA MET A 54 8.87 6.41 3.93
C MET A 54 8.27 5.18 4.61
N GLN A 55 7.87 5.38 5.86
CA GLN A 55 7.13 4.42 6.66
C GLN A 55 5.63 4.73 6.57
N ILE A 56 4.85 3.81 6.03
CA ILE A 56 3.42 3.96 5.87
C ILE A 56 2.72 2.93 6.77
N ARG A 57 1.71 3.36 7.53
CA ARG A 57 0.86 2.46 8.32
C ARG A 57 -0.57 2.53 7.86
N ILE A 58 -1.12 1.37 7.53
CA ILE A 58 -2.50 1.18 7.08
C ILE A 58 -3.21 0.51 8.24
N PHE A 59 -4.08 1.23 8.94
CA PHE A 59 -4.68 0.78 10.20
C PHE A 59 -5.93 -0.05 9.95
N CYS A 60 -5.96 -1.22 10.57
CA CYS A 60 -7.16 -2.04 10.62
C CYS A 60 -8.32 -1.24 11.24
N ARG A 61 -9.53 -1.46 10.72
CA ARG A 61 -10.77 -0.83 11.20
C ARG A 61 -10.81 0.71 11.16
N HIS A 62 -9.81 1.37 10.58
CA HIS A 62 -9.73 2.82 10.50
C HIS A 62 -9.40 3.34 9.12
N SER A 63 -8.40 2.74 8.46
CA SER A 63 -8.11 3.10 7.08
C SER A 63 -9.23 2.57 6.17
N THR A 64 -9.47 3.27 5.06
CA THR A 64 -10.44 2.86 4.05
C THR A 64 -9.77 2.71 2.69
N SER A 65 -10.21 1.74 1.89
CA SER A 65 -9.88 1.63 0.47
C SER A 65 -11.06 2.08 -0.38
N ALA A 66 -10.77 2.85 -1.42
CA ALA A 66 -11.75 3.33 -2.37
C ALA A 66 -11.14 3.37 -3.78
N ARG A 67 -12.00 3.46 -4.78
CA ARG A 67 -11.53 3.88 -6.10
C ARG A 67 -11.16 5.36 -6.09
N PRO A 68 -10.09 5.80 -6.78
CA PRO A 68 -9.70 7.20 -6.80
C PRO A 68 -10.79 8.14 -7.32
N GLU A 69 -11.64 7.68 -8.26
CA GLU A 69 -12.74 8.45 -8.83
C GLU A 69 -13.99 8.56 -7.94
N ALA A 70 -14.10 7.75 -6.89
CA ALA A 70 -15.24 7.72 -5.96
C ALA A 70 -14.78 7.52 -4.50
N PRO A 71 -13.96 8.46 -3.95
CA PRO A 71 -13.32 8.32 -2.65
C PRO A 71 -14.30 8.21 -1.47
N GLU A 72 -15.49 8.80 -1.58
CA GLU A 72 -16.55 8.77 -0.57
C GLU A 72 -17.18 7.38 -0.39
N SER A 73 -16.99 6.48 -1.36
CA SER A 73 -17.47 5.09 -1.31
C SER A 73 -16.48 4.14 -0.62
N GLY A 74 -15.58 4.67 0.21
CA GLY A 74 -14.53 3.90 0.86
C GLY A 74 -15.06 2.83 1.82
N VAL A 75 -14.43 1.66 1.78
CA VAL A 75 -14.72 0.52 2.67
C VAL A 75 -13.51 0.29 3.57
N VAL A 76 -13.72 -0.22 4.79
CA VAL A 76 -12.63 -0.54 5.71
C VAL A 76 -11.63 -1.51 5.06
N VAL A 77 -10.34 -1.18 5.15
CA VAL A 77 -9.25 -1.91 4.48
C VAL A 77 -9.16 -3.40 4.83
N ASP A 78 -9.67 -3.81 5.99
CA ASP A 78 -9.64 -5.20 6.44
C ASP A 78 -10.47 -6.11 5.53
N ASP A 79 -11.62 -5.63 5.07
CA ASP A 79 -12.57 -6.40 4.26
C ASP A 79 -12.19 -6.40 2.78
N THR A 80 -11.23 -5.57 2.39
CA THR A 80 -10.82 -5.35 1.00
C THR A 80 -9.39 -5.77 0.72
N PHE A 81 -8.62 -6.17 1.73
CA PHE A 81 -7.27 -6.68 1.51
C PHE A 81 -7.30 -8.09 0.90
N ILE A 82 -6.57 -8.26 -0.19
CA ILE A 82 -6.30 -9.57 -0.79
C ILE A 82 -4.80 -9.82 -0.84
N THR A 83 -4.40 -11.07 -0.60
CA THR A 83 -2.99 -11.42 -0.55
C THR A 83 -2.33 -11.32 -1.93
N PRO A 84 -1.02 -11.09 -2.01
CA PRO A 84 -0.29 -11.09 -3.28
C PRO A 84 -0.54 -12.35 -4.14
N ALA A 85 -0.63 -13.52 -3.51
CA ALA A 85 -0.88 -14.79 -4.19
C ALA A 85 -2.31 -14.87 -4.76
N GLN A 86 -3.30 -14.34 -4.03
CA GLN A 86 -4.67 -14.24 -4.53
C GLN A 86 -4.73 -13.25 -5.70
N TRP A 87 -4.10 -12.08 -5.58
CA TRP A 87 -4.08 -11.08 -6.67
C TRP A 87 -3.41 -11.62 -7.94
N SER A 88 -2.34 -12.42 -7.84
CA SER A 88 -1.69 -13.01 -9.02
C SER A 88 -2.51 -14.07 -9.77
N THR A 89 -3.57 -14.58 -9.16
CA THR A 89 -4.39 -15.68 -9.72
C THR A 89 -5.84 -15.26 -9.96
N GLN A 90 -6.12 -13.96 -9.88
CA GLN A 90 -7.48 -13.44 -9.86
C GLN A 90 -8.03 -13.28 -11.28
N GLU A 91 -8.94 -14.18 -11.68
CA GLU A 91 -9.76 -14.05 -12.90
C GLU A 91 -10.90 -13.05 -12.63
N SER A 92 -11.00 -11.99 -13.44
CA SER A 92 -12.14 -11.07 -13.61
C SER A 92 -13.22 -11.08 -12.49
N VAL A 93 -12.82 -10.72 -11.26
CA VAL A 93 -13.74 -10.26 -10.21
C VAL A 93 -13.61 -8.74 -10.27
N PRO A 94 -14.69 -7.95 -10.44
CA PRO A 94 -14.53 -6.51 -10.64
C PRO A 94 -13.68 -5.92 -9.50
N ALA A 95 -12.47 -5.49 -9.85
CA ALA A 95 -11.38 -5.11 -8.95
C ALA A 95 -11.67 -3.76 -8.26
N ALA A 96 -12.68 -3.75 -7.41
CA ALA A 96 -13.29 -2.52 -6.93
C ALA A 96 -14.10 -2.79 -5.67
N PRO A 97 -13.50 -2.78 -4.46
CA PRO A 97 -12.51 -1.82 -3.94
C PRO A 97 -11.31 -2.52 -3.27
N ALA A 98 -10.93 -3.69 -3.79
CA ALA A 98 -9.88 -4.52 -3.22
C ALA A 98 -8.49 -3.89 -3.35
N TRP A 99 -7.58 -4.20 -2.44
CA TRP A 99 -6.19 -3.76 -2.51
C TRP A 99 -5.22 -4.89 -2.17
N THR A 100 -4.05 -4.84 -2.78
CA THR A 100 -2.87 -5.65 -2.44
C THR A 100 -1.69 -4.70 -2.25
N LEU A 101 -0.59 -5.21 -1.70
CA LEU A 101 0.70 -4.52 -1.69
C LEU A 101 1.83 -5.55 -1.67
N ARG A 102 2.83 -5.34 -2.54
CA ARG A 102 4.00 -6.21 -2.70
C ARG A 102 5.26 -5.37 -2.84
N PRO A 103 6.45 -5.89 -2.48
CA PRO A 103 7.70 -5.30 -2.91
C PRO A 103 7.71 -5.09 -4.44
N GLY A 104 8.05 -3.89 -4.89
CA GLY A 104 8.04 -3.48 -6.30
C GLY A 104 6.77 -2.74 -6.75
N ASP A 105 5.65 -2.82 -6.02
CA ASP A 105 4.48 -1.98 -6.28
C ASP A 105 4.80 -0.50 -5.98
N HIS A 106 3.96 0.41 -6.47
CA HIS A 106 4.17 1.85 -6.27
C HIS A 106 3.13 2.48 -5.33
N ILE A 107 3.57 3.47 -4.56
CA ILE A 107 2.72 4.32 -3.73
C ILE A 107 2.97 5.77 -4.09
N THR A 108 1.92 6.49 -4.49
CA THR A 108 1.98 7.95 -4.64
C THR A 108 1.53 8.64 -3.37
N TYR A 109 2.40 9.48 -2.82
CA TYR A 109 2.13 10.32 -1.65
C TYR A 109 2.63 11.74 -1.90
N ALA A 110 1.76 12.74 -1.68
CA ALA A 110 2.10 14.16 -1.83
C ALA A 110 2.76 14.52 -3.18
N GLY A 111 2.38 13.82 -4.27
CA GLY A 111 2.94 14.02 -5.62
C GLY A 111 4.25 13.27 -5.90
N THR A 112 4.79 12.55 -4.92
CA THR A 112 5.96 11.68 -5.10
C THR A 112 5.52 10.23 -5.26
N GLN A 113 6.00 9.57 -6.31
CA GLN A 113 5.87 8.12 -6.46
C GLN A 113 7.01 7.43 -5.74
N LEU A 114 6.67 6.46 -4.89
CA LEU A 114 7.58 5.69 -4.04
C LEU A 114 7.48 4.23 -4.43
N THR A 115 8.61 3.52 -4.45
CA THR A 115 8.65 2.08 -4.69
C THR A 115 8.60 1.33 -3.37
N VAL A 116 7.68 0.37 -3.27
CA VAL A 116 7.52 -0.47 -2.07
C VAL A 116 8.71 -1.41 -1.94
N LEU A 117 9.34 -1.40 -0.78
CA LEU A 117 10.50 -2.23 -0.45
C LEU A 117 10.10 -3.46 0.37
N ALA A 118 9.21 -3.24 1.34
CA ALA A 118 8.78 -4.28 2.25
C ALA A 118 7.37 -4.00 2.77
N VAL A 119 6.64 -5.09 3.02
CA VAL A 119 5.29 -5.08 3.60
C VAL A 119 5.28 -6.05 4.77
N HIS A 120 4.83 -5.57 5.92
CA HIS A 120 4.81 -6.33 7.16
C HIS A 120 3.41 -6.36 7.74
N ASP A 121 2.94 -7.56 8.06
CA ASP A 121 1.70 -7.74 8.81
C ASP A 121 1.95 -7.50 10.30
N ASN A 122 1.65 -6.29 10.76
CA ASN A 122 1.77 -5.87 12.17
C ASN A 122 0.41 -5.91 12.89
N ARG A 123 -0.56 -6.69 12.39
CA ARG A 123 -1.93 -6.72 12.92
C ARG A 123 -2.16 -7.64 14.12
N GLY A 124 -1.13 -8.37 14.57
CA GLY A 124 -1.19 -9.25 15.75
C GLY A 124 -1.53 -8.53 17.07
N GLN A 125 -1.02 -8.99 18.22
CA GLN A 125 -1.35 -8.40 19.55
C GLN A 125 -0.71 -7.01 19.80
N ARG A 126 -0.97 -6.05 18.91
CA ARG A 126 -0.55 -4.66 18.99
C ARG A 126 -1.75 -3.80 19.40
N ARG A 127 -1.48 -2.73 20.15
CA ARG A 127 -2.49 -1.72 20.53
C ARG A 127 -3.19 -1.09 19.31
N ASN A 128 -2.45 -0.92 18.21
CA ASN A 128 -2.99 -0.45 16.94
C ASN A 128 -2.62 -1.48 15.86
N PRO A 129 -3.50 -2.44 15.52
CA PRO A 129 -3.28 -3.37 14.43
C PRO A 129 -3.18 -2.61 13.09
N HIS A 130 -2.13 -2.90 12.31
CA HIS A 130 -1.90 -2.24 11.02
C HIS A 130 -1.01 -3.09 10.12
N TRP A 131 -1.06 -2.84 8.82
CA TRP A 131 0.06 -3.16 7.92
C TRP A 131 1.10 -2.07 8.01
N TYR A 132 2.37 -2.45 7.97
CA TYR A 132 3.50 -1.54 7.95
C TYR A 132 4.27 -1.70 6.64
N VAL A 133 4.45 -0.60 5.93
CA VAL A 133 5.05 -0.58 4.58
C VAL A 133 6.26 0.34 4.59
N GLU A 134 7.34 -0.10 3.98
CA GLU A 134 8.54 0.69 3.72
C GLU A 134 8.64 0.99 2.22
N ALA A 135 8.84 2.25 1.85
CA ALA A 135 8.94 2.69 0.46
C ALA A 135 9.99 3.81 0.29
N HIS A 136 10.60 3.96 -0.88
CA HIS A 136 11.53 5.07 -1.17
C HIS A 136 11.28 5.73 -2.52
#